data_AF-A0A9E6S9I1-F1
#
_entry.id   AF-A0A9E6S9I1-F1
#
_cell.length_a   1.000
_cell.length_b   1.000
_cell.length_c   1.000
_cell.angle_alpha   90.00
_cell.angle_beta   90.00
_cell.angle_gamma   90.00
#
_symmetry.space_group_name_H-M   'P 1'
#
loop_
_entity.id
_entity.type
_entity.pdbx_description
1 polymer ?
#
loop_
_entity_poly.entity_id
_entity_poly.type
_entity_poly.pdbx_seq_one_letter_code
_entity_poly.pdbx_strand_id
1 'polypeptide(L)'
;RANVQLRPGSRLTRYESNDHGCNVSFSKRDGTLTTDSFDLFIAADGIHSAARAQRYPNEGPPKWNGMMMWRGTTLAKPFMGARTMVQAGNKYAKFVVYPIEMPRDDGLQLINWIADIRVADGIGGVLTAPSRESWSTPGRVEDLLPTFGSWRFDWLDVPSLITQATQIFEWPMVDRDPLPQWQDGNMTLLGDAAHPMYPIGSNGATQAILDARALADSLEQYANLRDALAAYEAVRRPMTAEIVRMNRQEGLDIILDMVHEASPSGFERLQDVIDPAEIDAVVQRYKRAAGHQPTKVTSA
;
A
#
# COMPACT_ATOMS: atom_id res chain seq x y z
N ARG A 1 24.46 -7.06 -18.02
CA ARG A 1 23.71 -5.80 -17.80
C ARG A 1 22.46 -5.88 -18.65
N ALA A 2 21.27 -5.71 -18.08
CA ALA A 2 20.03 -5.73 -18.87
C ALA A 2 20.00 -4.49 -19.80
N ASN A 3 19.68 -4.69 -21.07
CA ASN A 3 19.57 -3.63 -22.09
C ASN A 3 18.28 -2.80 -21.88
N VAL A 4 18.16 -2.12 -20.75
CA VAL A 4 16.99 -1.29 -20.40
C VAL A 4 17.21 0.15 -20.86
N GLN A 5 16.31 0.65 -21.71
CA GLN A 5 16.29 2.06 -22.10
C GLN A 5 15.28 2.84 -21.26
N LEU A 6 15.74 3.87 -20.54
CA LEU A 6 14.88 4.76 -19.77
C LEU A 6 14.59 6.04 -20.57
N ARG A 7 13.30 6.39 -20.73
CA ARG A 7 12.84 7.58 -21.48
C ARG A 7 12.02 8.53 -20.58
N PRO A 8 12.64 9.19 -19.58
CA PRO A 8 11.93 10.08 -18.65
C PRO A 8 11.26 11.26 -19.37
N GLY A 9 10.26 11.86 -18.74
CA GLY A 9 9.50 12.96 -19.35
C GLY A 9 8.56 12.53 -20.48
N SER A 10 8.23 11.24 -20.56
CA SER A 10 7.23 10.68 -21.47
C SER A 10 5.99 10.27 -20.67
N ARG A 11 4.90 11.01 -20.79
CA ARG A 11 3.63 10.69 -20.12
C ARG A 11 2.73 9.90 -21.06
N LEU A 12 2.27 8.71 -20.64
CA LEU A 12 1.26 7.95 -21.38
C LEU A 12 0.01 8.79 -21.61
N THR A 13 -0.46 8.87 -22.85
CA THR A 13 -1.72 9.53 -23.19
C THR A 13 -2.77 8.56 -23.71
N ARG A 14 -2.36 7.53 -24.45
CA ARG A 14 -3.24 6.53 -25.05
C ARG A 14 -2.46 5.27 -25.42
N TYR A 15 -3.14 4.14 -25.46
CA TYR A 15 -2.62 2.94 -26.12
C TYR A 15 -3.66 2.35 -27.10
N GLU A 16 -3.21 1.61 -28.09
CA GLU A 16 -4.03 0.69 -28.88
C GLU A 16 -3.34 -0.67 -28.83
N SER A 17 -4.09 -1.73 -28.57
CA SER A 17 -3.52 -3.07 -28.54
C SER A 17 -4.45 -4.09 -29.17
N ASN A 18 -3.85 -5.10 -29.79
CA ASN A 18 -4.48 -6.31 -30.29
C ASN A 18 -3.49 -7.49 -30.12
N ASP A 19 -3.83 -8.66 -30.66
CA ASP A 19 -3.02 -9.87 -30.54
C ASP A 19 -1.70 -9.81 -31.36
N HIS A 20 -1.45 -8.74 -32.11
CA HIS A 20 -0.27 -8.54 -32.96
C HIS A 20 0.66 -7.42 -32.47
N GLY A 21 0.30 -6.69 -31.42
CA GLY A 21 1.15 -5.66 -30.82
C GLY A 21 0.40 -4.52 -30.12
N CYS A 22 1.16 -3.49 -29.78
CA CYS A 22 0.71 -2.30 -29.09
C CYS A 22 1.28 -1.04 -29.75
N ASN A 23 0.43 -0.06 -30.03
CA ASN A 23 0.85 1.31 -30.31
C ASN A 23 0.63 2.15 -29.05
N VAL A 24 1.69 2.78 -28.53
CA VAL A 24 1.64 3.53 -27.28
C VAL A 24 2.01 4.98 -27.54
N SER A 25 1.09 5.88 -27.23
CA SER A 25 1.24 7.31 -27.42
C SER A 25 1.68 7.99 -26.12
N PHE A 26 2.65 8.88 -26.24
CA PHE A 26 3.20 9.65 -25.14
C PHE A 26 3.18 11.15 -25.45
N SER A 27 2.95 11.96 -24.42
CA SER A 27 3.25 13.39 -24.44
C SER A 27 4.60 13.66 -23.77
N LYS A 28 5.46 14.40 -24.45
CA LYS A 28 6.76 14.86 -23.96
C LYS A 28 6.61 16.18 -23.20
N ARG A 29 7.65 16.56 -22.45
CA ARG A 29 7.65 17.80 -21.65
C ARG A 29 7.48 19.08 -22.47
N ASP A 30 7.92 19.06 -23.73
CA ASP A 30 7.77 20.16 -24.69
C ASP A 30 6.38 20.19 -25.37
N GLY A 31 5.47 19.28 -24.99
CA GLY A 31 4.15 19.13 -25.57
C GLY A 31 4.12 18.23 -26.81
N THR A 32 5.27 17.80 -27.33
CA THR A 32 5.34 16.91 -28.49
C THR A 32 4.65 15.58 -28.20
N LEU A 33 3.85 15.10 -29.15
CA LEU A 33 3.23 13.78 -29.10
C LEU A 33 4.04 12.80 -29.95
N THR A 34 4.36 11.64 -29.37
CA THR A 34 5.05 10.55 -30.07
C THR A 34 4.28 9.25 -29.89
N THR A 35 4.21 8.43 -30.93
CA THR A 35 3.67 7.07 -30.85
C THR A 35 4.75 6.08 -31.25
N ASP A 36 4.98 5.09 -30.40
CA ASP A 36 5.92 4.01 -30.63
C ASP A 36 5.16 2.68 -30.68
N SER A 37 5.64 1.74 -31.48
CA SER A 37 5.09 0.37 -31.58
C SER A 37 5.92 -0.61 -30.76
N PHE A 38 5.26 -1.52 -30.04
CA PHE A 38 5.86 -2.54 -29.19
C PHE A 38 5.12 -3.87 -29.34
N ASP A 39 5.81 -4.98 -29.09
CA ASP A 39 5.18 -6.31 -29.08
C ASP A 39 4.26 -6.50 -27.86
N LEU A 40 4.67 -5.94 -26.71
CA LEU A 40 3.99 -6.03 -25.42
C LEU A 40 4.01 -4.67 -24.71
N PHE A 41 2.88 -4.28 -24.11
CA PHE A 41 2.79 -3.10 -23.25
C PHE A 41 2.42 -3.49 -21.81
N ILE A 42 3.30 -3.20 -20.86
CA ILE A 42 3.04 -3.41 -19.43
C ILE A 42 2.70 -2.06 -18.79
N ALA A 43 1.45 -1.90 -18.40
CA ALA A 43 0.96 -0.70 -17.71
C ALA A 43 1.22 -0.82 -16.21
N ALA A 44 2.32 -0.21 -15.75
CA ALA A 44 2.71 -0.08 -14.34
C ALA A 44 2.68 1.39 -13.88
N ASP A 45 1.67 2.14 -14.32
CA ASP A 45 1.53 3.60 -14.18
C ASP A 45 0.73 4.04 -12.94
N GLY A 46 0.63 3.16 -11.93
CA GLY A 46 0.15 3.48 -10.59
C GLY A 46 -1.38 3.56 -10.43
N ILE A 47 -1.83 3.96 -9.24
CA ILE A 47 -3.26 4.03 -8.87
C ILE A 47 -4.10 4.99 -9.72
N HIS A 48 -3.45 5.91 -10.42
CA HIS A 48 -4.04 6.85 -11.38
C HIS A 48 -3.75 6.46 -12.84
N SER A 49 -3.56 5.16 -13.08
CA SER A 49 -3.22 4.59 -14.38
C SER A 49 -4.13 5.12 -15.50
N ALA A 50 -3.51 5.70 -16.52
CA ALA A 50 -4.19 6.14 -17.73
C ALA A 50 -4.62 4.93 -18.57
N ALA A 51 -3.84 3.84 -18.56
CA ALA A 51 -4.20 2.60 -19.22
C ALA A 51 -5.44 1.96 -18.58
N ARG A 52 -5.50 1.89 -17.24
CA ARG A 52 -6.68 1.42 -16.49
C ARG A 52 -7.90 2.27 -16.80
N ALA A 53 -7.76 3.59 -16.77
CA ALA A 53 -8.87 4.51 -17.06
C ALA A 53 -9.38 4.37 -18.49
N GLN A 54 -8.49 4.17 -19.48
CA GLN A 54 -8.90 3.93 -20.86
C GLN A 54 -9.66 2.60 -21.02
N ARG A 55 -9.20 1.54 -20.33
CA ARG A 55 -9.84 0.20 -20.40
C ARG A 55 -11.17 0.13 -19.65
N TYR A 56 -11.25 0.79 -18.51
CA TYR A 56 -12.41 0.79 -17.61
C TYR A 56 -12.92 2.22 -17.37
N PRO A 57 -13.47 2.90 -18.40
CA PRO A 57 -13.85 4.31 -18.31
C PRO A 57 -14.96 4.60 -17.28
N ASN A 58 -15.73 3.58 -16.92
CA ASN A 58 -16.85 3.67 -15.97
C ASN A 58 -16.49 3.23 -14.55
N GLU A 59 -15.20 2.98 -14.24
CA GLU A 59 -14.77 2.53 -12.91
C GLU A 59 -15.03 3.57 -11.81
N GLY A 60 -14.93 4.86 -12.15
CA GLY A 60 -15.04 5.96 -11.19
C GLY A 60 -13.74 6.27 -10.45
N PRO A 61 -13.79 7.14 -9.41
CA PRO A 61 -12.61 7.57 -8.66
C PRO A 61 -12.11 6.49 -7.68
N PRO A 62 -10.89 6.63 -7.13
CA PRO A 62 -10.42 5.79 -6.02
C PRO A 62 -11.37 5.86 -4.82
N LYS A 63 -11.48 4.75 -4.09
CA LYS A 63 -12.33 4.62 -2.90
C LYS A 63 -11.54 4.96 -1.66
N TRP A 64 -12.03 5.92 -0.89
CA TRP A 64 -11.43 6.35 0.37
C TRP A 64 -12.23 5.82 1.56
N ASN A 65 -11.53 5.33 2.58
CA ASN A 65 -12.14 4.82 3.81
C ASN A 65 -12.35 5.91 4.89
N GLY A 66 -12.01 7.17 4.60
CA GLY A 66 -12.10 8.28 5.57
C GLY A 66 -10.87 8.48 6.44
N MET A 67 -9.83 7.65 6.29
CA MET A 67 -8.56 7.76 7.00
C MET A 67 -7.57 8.61 6.20
N MET A 68 -6.96 9.60 6.85
CA MET A 68 -5.77 10.29 6.36
C MET A 68 -4.54 9.72 7.05
N MET A 69 -3.44 9.61 6.29
CA MET A 69 -2.17 9.08 6.77
C MET A 69 -1.09 10.13 6.56
N TRP A 70 -0.39 10.47 7.63
CA TRP A 70 0.83 11.27 7.59
C TRP A 70 2.03 10.35 7.77
N ARG A 71 3.10 10.61 7.04
CA ARG A 71 4.39 9.95 7.27
C ARG A 71 5.46 10.99 7.43
N GLY A 72 6.37 10.72 8.35
CA GLY A 72 7.55 11.54 8.52
C GLY A 72 8.75 10.73 8.96
N THR A 73 9.90 11.38 8.87
CA THR A 73 11.16 10.85 9.37
C THR A 73 11.76 11.83 10.35
N THR A 74 12.29 11.32 11.46
CA THR A 74 12.90 12.12 12.51
C THR A 74 14.20 11.49 12.94
N LEU A 75 15.26 12.30 13.08
CA LEU A 75 16.49 11.87 13.72
C LEU A 75 16.31 12.03 15.23
N ALA A 76 16.21 10.92 15.96
CA ALA A 76 15.92 10.93 17.40
C ALA A 76 16.69 9.82 18.13
N LYS A 77 16.62 9.80 19.47
CA LYS A 77 17.25 8.73 20.25
C LYS A 77 16.60 7.38 19.90
N PRO A 78 17.39 6.29 19.78
CA PRO A 78 16.85 4.95 19.64
C PRO A 78 15.89 4.63 20.80
N PHE A 79 14.81 3.90 20.49
CA PHE A 79 13.89 3.38 21.49
C PHE A 79 14.01 1.86 21.58
N MET A 80 13.73 1.32 22.78
CA MET A 80 13.79 -0.12 23.05
C MET A 80 15.11 -0.74 22.54
N GLY A 81 15.05 -1.75 21.67
CA GLY A 81 16.20 -2.44 21.10
C GLY A 81 16.77 -1.82 19.81
N ALA A 82 16.40 -0.59 19.46
CA ALA A 82 16.83 0.11 18.23
C ALA A 82 16.49 -0.61 16.91
N ARG A 83 15.61 -1.62 16.96
CA ARG A 83 15.18 -2.46 15.83
C ARG A 83 13.69 -2.83 15.89
N THR A 84 12.97 -2.23 16.84
CA THR A 84 11.58 -2.56 17.13
C THR A 84 10.65 -1.75 16.24
N MET A 85 9.62 -2.40 15.71
CA MET A 85 8.47 -1.73 15.12
C MET A 85 7.33 -1.77 16.12
N VAL A 86 6.68 -0.63 16.35
CA VAL A 86 5.51 -0.52 17.24
C VAL A 86 4.33 0.02 16.44
N GLN A 87 3.15 -0.52 16.73
CA GLN A 87 1.86 0.00 16.30
C GLN A 87 1.03 0.24 17.56
N ALA A 88 0.50 1.45 17.74
CA ALA A 88 -0.31 1.83 18.89
C ALA A 88 -1.52 2.65 18.41
N GLY A 89 -2.68 2.46 19.03
CA GLY A 89 -3.89 3.23 18.70
C GLY A 89 -5.14 2.40 18.61
N ASN A 90 -6.07 2.82 17.76
CA ASN A 90 -7.37 2.20 17.48
C ASN A 90 -7.86 2.62 16.06
N LYS A 91 -9.09 2.27 15.70
CA LYS A 91 -9.74 2.59 14.40
C LYS A 91 -9.90 4.07 14.07
N TYR A 92 -9.75 4.96 15.05
CA TYR A 92 -9.84 6.41 14.88
C TYR A 92 -8.48 7.08 14.74
N ALA A 93 -7.48 6.59 15.48
CA ALA A 93 -6.13 7.12 15.44
C ALA A 93 -5.10 6.03 15.69
N LYS A 94 -4.08 5.95 14.84
CA LYS A 94 -3.00 4.95 14.95
C LYS A 94 -1.65 5.58 14.69
N PHE A 95 -0.65 5.17 15.45
CA PHE A 95 0.74 5.56 15.27
C PHE A 95 1.61 4.33 15.06
N VAL A 96 2.34 4.29 13.95
CA VAL A 96 3.31 3.25 13.62
C VAL A 96 4.71 3.85 13.60
N VAL A 97 5.66 3.23 14.28
CA VAL A 97 7.02 3.77 14.41
C VAL A 97 8.07 2.67 14.34
N TYR A 98 9.12 2.91 13.58
CA TYR A 98 10.23 1.98 13.42
C TYR A 98 11.50 2.69 12.92
N PRO A 99 12.69 2.25 13.35
CA PRO A 99 13.94 2.75 12.80
C PRO A 99 14.16 2.25 11.37
N ILE A 100 14.79 3.09 10.55
CA ILE A 100 15.12 2.77 9.13
C ILE A 100 16.62 2.79 8.85
N GLU A 101 17.44 3.03 9.88
CA GLU A 101 18.89 2.88 9.85
C GLU A 101 19.40 2.34 11.19
N MET A 102 20.66 1.93 11.25
CA MET A 102 21.32 1.59 12.52
C MET A 102 21.64 2.88 13.30
N PRO A 103 21.73 2.84 14.65
CA PRO A 103 22.15 3.99 15.43
C PRO A 103 23.49 4.54 14.92
N ARG A 104 23.56 5.87 14.84
CA ARG A 104 24.74 6.61 14.42
C ARG A 104 25.70 6.80 15.58
N ASP A 105 26.91 7.22 15.26
CA ASP A 105 27.97 7.50 16.25
C ASP A 105 27.60 8.64 17.21
N ASP A 106 26.70 9.55 16.79
CA ASP A 106 26.16 10.63 17.64
C ASP A 106 25.06 10.16 18.62
N GLY A 107 24.73 8.87 18.60
CA GLY A 107 23.70 8.27 19.45
C GLY A 107 22.27 8.49 18.98
N LEU A 108 22.06 9.08 17.80
CA LEU A 108 20.74 9.23 17.17
C LEU A 108 20.49 8.14 16.13
N GLN A 109 19.23 8.03 15.70
CA GLN A 109 18.80 7.07 14.70
C GLN A 109 17.68 7.68 13.87
N LEU A 110 17.72 7.49 12.55
CA LEU A 110 16.62 7.86 11.67
C LEU A 110 15.44 6.93 11.89
N ILE A 111 14.36 7.51 12.40
CA ILE A 111 13.11 6.84 12.72
C ILE A 111 12.07 7.25 11.70
N ASN A 112 11.43 6.27 11.08
CA ASN A 112 10.20 6.47 10.31
C ASN A 112 9.00 6.37 11.25
N TRP A 113 8.04 7.27 11.06
CA TRP A 113 6.75 7.18 11.72
C TRP A 113 5.59 7.41 10.74
N ILE A 114 4.44 6.84 11.07
CA ILE A 114 3.19 6.95 10.34
C ILE A 114 2.12 7.29 11.37
N ALA A 115 1.32 8.31 11.08
CA ALA A 115 0.19 8.71 11.89
C ALA A 115 -1.08 8.62 11.03
N ASP A 116 -2.00 7.76 11.41
CA ASP A 116 -3.31 7.60 10.76
C ASP A 116 -4.36 8.32 11.63
N ILE A 117 -5.20 9.16 11.02
CA ILE A 117 -6.33 9.82 11.67
C ILE A 117 -7.59 9.66 10.82
N ARG A 118 -8.67 9.18 11.44
CA ARG A 118 -10.00 9.14 10.83
C ARG A 118 -10.55 10.56 10.82
N VAL A 119 -10.78 11.11 9.63
CA VAL A 119 -11.29 12.48 9.45
C VAL A 119 -12.70 12.53 8.88
N ALA A 120 -13.23 11.38 8.42
CA ALA A 120 -14.60 11.26 7.92
C ALA A 120 -15.17 9.85 8.16
N ASP A 121 -16.43 9.79 8.58
CA ASP A 121 -17.16 8.53 8.74
C ASP A 121 -17.98 8.26 7.48
N GLY A 122 -17.50 7.34 6.64
CA GLY A 122 -18.27 6.85 5.50
C GLY A 122 -19.20 5.71 5.94
N ILE A 123 -20.52 5.92 5.96
CA ILE A 123 -21.47 4.81 6.04
C ILE A 123 -21.23 3.91 4.82
N GLY A 124 -20.70 2.70 5.03
CA GLY A 124 -20.45 1.72 3.95
C GLY A 124 -19.12 1.86 3.21
N GLY A 125 -18.15 2.64 3.73
CA GLY A 125 -16.75 2.56 3.29
C GLY A 125 -16.44 3.09 1.89
N VAL A 126 -17.28 3.93 1.30
CA VAL A 126 -17.01 4.58 0.01
C VAL A 126 -17.20 6.09 0.10
N LEU A 127 -16.15 6.79 0.56
CA LEU A 127 -16.02 8.22 0.32
C LEU A 127 -15.23 8.44 -0.97
N THR A 128 -15.47 9.58 -1.63
CA THR A 128 -14.60 10.03 -2.71
C THR A 128 -13.32 10.59 -2.12
N ALA A 129 -12.17 10.10 -2.59
CA ALA A 129 -10.87 10.57 -2.14
C ALA A 129 -10.68 12.09 -2.36
N PRO A 130 -9.92 12.78 -1.49
CA PRO A 130 -9.36 14.09 -1.78
C PRO A 130 -8.63 14.11 -3.13
N SER A 131 -8.53 15.29 -3.77
CA SER A 131 -8.00 15.42 -5.13
C SER A 131 -6.56 14.88 -5.25
N ARG A 132 -6.19 14.42 -6.44
CA ARG A 132 -4.87 13.84 -6.74
C ARG A 132 -3.71 14.80 -6.44
N GLU A 133 -3.96 16.10 -6.53
CA GLU A 133 -2.97 17.14 -6.25
C GLU A 133 -2.56 17.17 -4.77
N SER A 134 -3.36 16.57 -3.89
CA SER A 134 -3.10 16.48 -2.45
C SER A 134 -2.17 15.34 -2.03
N TRP A 135 -1.71 14.47 -2.94
CA TRP A 135 -1.02 13.21 -2.62
C TRP A 135 0.51 13.33 -2.52
N SER A 136 0.98 14.55 -2.26
CA SER A 136 2.36 14.88 -1.91
C SER A 136 2.38 16.23 -1.20
N THR A 137 1.28 16.60 -0.55
CA THR A 137 1.17 17.82 0.23
C THR A 137 2.09 17.71 1.43
N PRO A 138 2.91 18.74 1.73
CA PRO A 138 3.60 18.82 3.00
C PRO A 138 2.58 18.74 4.14
N GLY A 139 2.71 17.72 4.99
CA GLY A 139 1.85 17.58 6.15
C GLY A 139 2.21 18.63 7.22
N ARG A 140 1.24 19.02 8.03
CA ARG A 140 1.44 20.02 9.07
C ARG A 140 1.46 19.36 10.45
N VAL A 141 2.39 19.79 11.29
CA VAL A 141 2.48 19.35 12.68
C VAL A 141 1.17 19.64 13.43
N GLU A 142 0.55 20.78 13.15
CA GLU A 142 -0.72 21.20 13.77
C GLU A 142 -1.89 20.25 13.51
N ASP A 143 -1.87 19.48 12.42
CA ASP A 143 -2.92 18.51 12.11
C ASP A 143 -2.81 17.24 12.98
N LEU A 144 -1.62 16.97 13.51
CA LEU A 144 -1.29 15.75 14.25
C LEU A 144 -1.34 15.92 15.78
N LEU A 145 -0.92 17.09 16.28
CA LEU A 145 -0.81 17.33 17.73
C LEU A 145 -2.14 17.26 18.51
N PRO A 146 -3.32 17.63 17.97
CA PRO A 146 -4.59 17.43 18.68
C PRO A 146 -4.85 15.96 19.04
N THR A 147 -4.40 15.03 18.20
CA THR A 147 -4.61 13.58 18.38
C THR A 147 -3.46 12.93 19.14
N PHE A 148 -2.21 13.24 18.76
CA PHE A 148 -1.02 12.55 19.26
C PHE A 148 -0.22 13.35 20.31
N GLY A 149 -0.65 14.58 20.62
CA GLY A 149 0.08 15.51 21.50
C GLY A 149 0.26 15.05 22.95
N SER A 150 -0.59 14.12 23.40
CA SER A 150 -0.52 13.50 24.73
C SER A 150 0.14 12.11 24.73
N TRP A 151 0.49 11.56 23.56
CA TRP A 151 0.98 10.19 23.45
C TRP A 151 2.44 10.11 23.88
N ARG A 152 2.64 9.89 25.18
CA ARG A 152 3.94 9.76 25.82
C ARG A 152 4.02 8.41 26.49
N PHE A 153 5.00 7.63 26.06
CA PHE A 153 5.35 6.35 26.66
C PHE A 153 6.71 6.50 27.31
N ASP A 154 7.01 5.70 28.34
CA ASP A 154 8.31 5.71 29.02
C ASP A 154 9.49 5.49 28.05
N TRP A 155 9.22 4.84 26.91
CA TRP A 155 10.16 4.50 25.87
C TRP A 155 10.04 5.36 24.59
N LEU A 156 9.04 6.24 24.46
CA LEU A 156 8.82 7.04 23.25
C LEU A 156 8.04 8.33 23.50
N ASP A 157 8.58 9.44 22.98
CA ASP A 157 7.92 10.74 22.95
C ASP A 157 7.38 11.03 21.53
N VAL A 158 6.11 10.68 21.29
CA VAL A 158 5.47 10.86 19.97
C VAL A 158 5.38 12.34 19.56
N PRO A 159 4.94 13.28 20.42
CA PRO A 159 4.93 14.71 20.08
C PRO A 159 6.30 15.21 19.62
N SER A 160 7.36 14.81 20.33
CA SER A 160 8.73 15.18 19.98
C SER A 160 9.14 14.65 18.60
N LEU A 161 8.81 13.39 18.28
CA LEU A 161 9.05 12.85 16.94
C LEU A 161 8.35 13.65 15.85
N ILE A 162 7.08 14.00 16.05
CA ILE A 162 6.29 14.75 15.06
C ILE A 162 6.87 16.16 14.86
N THR A 163 7.13 16.89 15.95
CA THR A 163 7.62 18.28 15.89
C THR A 163 9.03 18.42 15.32
N GLN A 164 9.87 17.39 15.46
CA GLN A 164 11.26 17.38 14.97
C GLN A 164 11.42 16.70 13.61
N ALA A 165 10.32 16.31 12.97
CA ALA A 165 10.38 15.61 11.70
C ALA A 165 11.03 16.47 10.61
N THR A 166 11.97 15.87 9.89
CA THR A 166 12.68 16.55 8.79
C THR A 166 11.80 16.70 7.55
N GLN A 167 10.79 15.86 7.43
CA GLN A 167 9.78 15.88 6.37
C GLN A 167 8.50 15.26 6.90
N ILE A 168 7.36 15.82 6.50
CA ILE A 168 6.03 15.25 6.74
C ILE A 168 5.27 15.35 5.43
N PHE A 169 4.62 14.27 5.04
CA PHE A 169 3.73 14.22 3.89
C PHE A 169 2.44 13.53 4.28
N GLU A 170 1.36 13.90 3.60
CA GLU A 170 0.03 13.33 3.85
C GLU A 170 -0.56 12.65 2.62
N TRP A 171 -1.35 11.60 2.87
CA TRP A 171 -2.03 10.82 1.85
C TRP A 171 -3.38 10.30 2.35
N PRO A 172 -4.42 10.31 1.53
CA PRO A 172 -5.65 9.58 1.85
C PRO A 172 -5.42 8.07 1.69
N MET A 173 -6.02 7.28 2.59
CA MET A 173 -5.98 5.82 2.53
C MET A 173 -6.99 5.30 1.53
N VAL A 174 -6.54 5.05 0.30
CA VAL A 174 -7.44 4.70 -0.81
C VAL A 174 -7.04 3.44 -1.56
N ASP A 175 -8.02 2.86 -2.23
CA ASP A 175 -7.86 1.71 -3.12
C ASP A 175 -8.81 1.80 -4.32
N ARG A 176 -8.90 0.71 -5.10
CA ARG A 176 -9.95 0.54 -6.11
C ARG A 176 -10.52 -0.88 -6.04
N ASP A 177 -11.71 -1.07 -6.58
CA ASP A 177 -12.26 -2.43 -6.69
C ASP A 177 -11.38 -3.30 -7.59
N PRO A 178 -11.26 -4.61 -7.30
CA PRO A 178 -10.56 -5.53 -8.18
C PRO A 178 -11.17 -5.55 -9.58
N LEU A 179 -10.33 -5.47 -10.60
CA LEU A 179 -10.78 -5.56 -11.99
C LEU A 179 -11.17 -7.00 -12.35
N PRO A 180 -12.13 -7.19 -13.27
CA PRO A 180 -12.46 -8.52 -13.77
C PRO A 180 -11.36 -9.10 -14.67
N GLN A 181 -10.57 -8.23 -15.33
CA GLN A 181 -9.50 -8.62 -16.23
C GLN A 181 -8.38 -7.57 -16.25
N TRP A 182 -7.14 -7.98 -16.51
CA TRP A 182 -5.98 -7.09 -16.66
C TRP A 182 -5.48 -7.03 -18.11
N GLN A 183 -5.58 -8.15 -18.82
CA GLN A 183 -5.13 -8.27 -20.21
C GLN A 183 -6.04 -7.55 -21.23
N ASP A 184 -5.43 -6.80 -22.15
CA ASP A 184 -6.07 -6.20 -23.34
C ASP A 184 -5.25 -6.46 -24.61
N GLY A 185 -5.54 -7.54 -25.34
CA GLY A 185 -4.66 -8.00 -26.41
C GLY A 185 -3.25 -8.27 -25.86
N ASN A 186 -2.26 -7.52 -26.37
CA ASN A 186 -0.87 -7.55 -25.92
C ASN A 186 -0.55 -6.47 -24.86
N MET A 187 -1.54 -5.92 -24.17
CA MET A 187 -1.35 -5.07 -22.98
C MET A 187 -1.72 -5.84 -21.71
N THR A 188 -1.01 -5.60 -20.60
CA THR A 188 -1.46 -6.03 -19.25
C THR A 188 -1.17 -4.98 -18.19
N LEU A 189 -1.96 -4.99 -17.11
CA LEU A 189 -1.77 -4.14 -15.93
C LEU A 189 -0.83 -4.82 -14.91
N LEU A 190 -0.05 -4.02 -14.18
CA LEU A 190 0.86 -4.49 -13.12
C LEU A 190 0.91 -3.52 -11.93
N GLY A 191 1.07 -4.04 -10.72
CA GLY A 191 1.15 -3.24 -9.49
C GLY A 191 -0.12 -2.43 -9.24
N ASP A 192 0.01 -1.19 -8.76
CA ASP A 192 -1.13 -0.32 -8.44
C ASP A 192 -2.02 0.04 -9.64
N ALA A 193 -1.55 -0.15 -10.89
CA ALA A 193 -2.42 -0.04 -12.07
C ALA A 193 -3.42 -1.20 -12.14
N ALA A 194 -3.05 -2.38 -11.63
CA ALA A 194 -3.86 -3.59 -11.60
C ALA A 194 -4.66 -3.76 -10.30
N HIS A 195 -4.00 -3.59 -9.15
CA HIS A 195 -4.56 -3.91 -7.82
C HIS A 195 -4.14 -2.88 -6.75
N PRO A 196 -4.50 -1.59 -6.92
CA PRO A 196 -4.22 -0.60 -5.89
C PRO A 196 -4.96 -0.97 -4.61
N MET A 197 -4.25 -0.92 -3.49
CA MET A 197 -4.72 -1.39 -2.18
C MET A 197 -4.35 -0.37 -1.10
N TYR A 198 -5.07 -0.40 0.03
CA TYR A 198 -4.63 0.37 1.20
C TYR A 198 -3.19 -0.02 1.58
N PRO A 199 -2.36 0.94 2.03
CA PRO A 199 -0.94 0.70 2.33
C PRO A 199 -0.74 -0.06 3.66
N ILE A 200 -1.51 -1.14 3.85
CA ILE A 200 -1.52 -1.99 5.03
C ILE A 200 -0.61 -3.20 4.77
N GLY A 201 0.25 -3.51 5.76
CA GLY A 201 1.14 -4.68 5.71
C GLY A 201 2.21 -4.63 4.61
N SER A 202 2.55 -3.43 4.09
CA SER A 202 3.53 -3.23 3.02
C SER A 202 3.25 -4.03 1.73
N ASN A 203 2.00 -4.44 1.51
CA ASN A 203 1.67 -5.38 0.43
C ASN A 203 1.79 -4.77 -0.98
N GLY A 204 1.45 -3.50 -1.20
CA GLY A 204 1.41 -2.91 -2.55
C GLY A 204 2.71 -3.10 -3.35
N ALA A 205 3.83 -2.62 -2.82
CA ALA A 205 5.14 -2.75 -3.46
C ALA A 205 5.61 -4.21 -3.58
N THR A 206 5.41 -5.02 -2.53
CA THR A 206 5.76 -6.44 -2.56
C THR A 206 4.96 -7.19 -3.63
N GLN A 207 3.66 -6.94 -3.76
CA GLN A 207 2.83 -7.57 -4.79
C GLN A 207 3.27 -7.14 -6.20
N ALA A 208 3.65 -5.87 -6.42
CA ALA A 208 4.18 -5.43 -7.71
C ALA A 208 5.49 -6.14 -8.11
N ILE A 209 6.37 -6.42 -7.13
CA ILE A 209 7.59 -7.21 -7.36
C ILE A 209 7.26 -8.66 -7.72
N LEU A 210 6.31 -9.27 -6.99
CA LEU A 210 5.84 -10.62 -7.27
C LEU A 210 5.15 -10.71 -8.64
N ASP A 211 4.42 -9.67 -9.05
CA ASP A 211 3.84 -9.60 -10.38
C ASP A 211 4.91 -9.57 -11.46
N ALA A 212 5.95 -8.74 -11.30
CA ALA A 212 7.03 -8.65 -12.27
C ALA A 212 7.71 -10.00 -12.47
N ARG A 213 7.90 -10.76 -11.37
CA ARG A 213 8.44 -12.12 -11.44
C ARG A 213 7.47 -13.08 -12.14
N ALA A 214 6.21 -13.11 -11.71
CA ALA A 214 5.20 -14.01 -12.29
C ALA A 214 4.97 -13.74 -13.78
N LEU A 215 4.98 -12.47 -14.19
CA LEU A 215 4.88 -12.09 -15.60
C LEU A 215 6.10 -12.56 -16.39
N ALA A 216 7.31 -12.37 -15.87
CA ALA A 216 8.53 -12.86 -16.53
C ALA A 216 8.52 -14.38 -16.68
N ASP A 217 8.14 -15.11 -15.63
CA ASP A 217 8.03 -16.58 -15.65
C ASP A 217 6.99 -17.05 -16.69
N SER A 218 5.82 -16.40 -16.75
CA SER A 218 4.80 -16.72 -17.76
C SER A 218 5.25 -16.41 -19.19
N LEU A 219 6.00 -15.32 -19.40
CA LEU A 219 6.54 -14.98 -20.72
C LEU A 219 7.61 -15.97 -21.20
N GLU A 220 8.33 -16.61 -20.28
CA GLU A 220 9.30 -17.67 -20.59
C GLU A 220 8.61 -19.01 -20.85
N GLN A 221 7.54 -19.32 -20.13
CA GLN A 221 6.86 -20.62 -20.18
C GLN A 221 5.96 -20.80 -21.42
N TYR A 222 5.31 -19.74 -21.88
CA TYR A 222 4.29 -19.82 -22.93
C TYR A 222 4.80 -19.27 -24.27
N ALA A 223 4.47 -19.96 -25.36
CA ALA A 223 4.97 -19.63 -26.70
C ALA A 223 4.36 -18.35 -27.31
N ASN A 224 3.21 -17.91 -26.81
CA ASN A 224 2.54 -16.70 -27.29
C ASN A 224 2.12 -15.79 -26.13
N LEU A 225 2.06 -14.47 -26.42
CA LEU A 225 1.76 -13.45 -25.43
C LEU A 225 0.36 -13.61 -24.83
N ARG A 226 -0.62 -14.04 -25.63
CA ARG A 226 -1.99 -14.19 -25.14
C ARG A 226 -2.07 -15.17 -23.98
N ASP A 227 -1.46 -16.34 -24.13
CA ASP A 227 -1.46 -17.39 -23.11
C ASP A 227 -0.57 -17.02 -21.92
N ALA A 228 0.58 -16.38 -22.17
CA ALA A 228 1.47 -15.89 -21.12
C ALA A 228 0.76 -14.87 -20.21
N LEU A 229 0.09 -13.88 -20.79
CA LEU A 229 -0.64 -12.84 -20.05
C LEU A 229 -1.84 -13.42 -19.30
N ALA A 230 -2.56 -14.36 -19.91
CA ALA A 230 -3.66 -15.07 -19.26
C ALA A 230 -3.18 -15.91 -18.06
N ALA A 231 -2.04 -16.59 -18.18
CA ALA A 231 -1.46 -17.38 -17.11
C ALA A 231 -0.97 -16.51 -15.93
N TYR A 232 -0.29 -15.40 -16.24
CA TYR A 232 0.09 -14.39 -15.24
C TYR A 232 -1.14 -13.87 -14.48
N GLU A 233 -2.19 -13.47 -15.21
CA GLU A 233 -3.41 -12.93 -14.61
C GLU A 233 -4.14 -13.98 -13.75
N ALA A 234 -4.24 -15.22 -14.23
CA ALA A 234 -4.92 -16.30 -13.52
C ALA A 234 -4.30 -16.60 -12.15
N VAL A 235 -2.98 -16.44 -12.02
CA VAL A 235 -2.28 -16.62 -10.74
C VAL A 235 -2.45 -15.39 -9.85
N ARG A 236 -2.20 -14.20 -10.39
CA ARG A 236 -2.00 -12.98 -9.58
C ARG A 236 -3.30 -12.29 -9.23
N ARG A 237 -4.28 -12.24 -10.14
CA ARG A 237 -5.53 -11.47 -9.95
C ARG A 237 -6.38 -11.95 -8.79
N PRO A 238 -6.63 -13.27 -8.58
CA PRO A 238 -7.40 -13.72 -7.43
C PRO A 238 -6.74 -13.37 -6.10
N MET A 239 -5.42 -13.56 -5.99
CA MET A 239 -4.65 -13.30 -4.78
C MET A 239 -4.66 -11.82 -4.39
N THR A 240 -4.35 -10.92 -5.34
CA THR A 240 -4.33 -9.49 -5.04
C THR A 240 -5.73 -8.93 -4.83
N ALA A 241 -6.75 -9.47 -5.50
CA ALA A 241 -8.15 -9.13 -5.24
C ALA A 241 -8.58 -9.51 -3.81
N GLU A 242 -8.13 -10.65 -3.30
CA GLU A 242 -8.37 -11.03 -1.90
C GLU A 242 -7.69 -10.08 -0.93
N ILE A 243 -6.42 -9.72 -1.16
CA ILE A 243 -5.69 -8.74 -0.34
C ILE A 243 -6.41 -7.38 -0.30
N VAL A 244 -6.84 -6.86 -1.45
CA VAL A 244 -7.62 -5.60 -1.52
C VAL A 244 -8.88 -5.71 -0.66
N ARG A 245 -9.63 -6.80 -0.76
CA ARG A 245 -10.86 -7.00 0.04
C ARG A 245 -10.55 -7.14 1.52
N MET A 246 -9.51 -7.85 1.90
CA MET A 246 -9.09 -8.02 3.30
C MET A 246 -8.63 -6.71 3.93
N ASN A 247 -7.89 -5.88 3.20
CA ASN A 247 -7.44 -4.58 3.69
C ASN A 247 -8.61 -3.65 4.07
N ARG A 248 -9.80 -3.87 3.49
CA ARG A 248 -11.04 -3.16 3.84
C ARG A 248 -11.71 -3.66 5.12
N GLN A 249 -11.29 -4.81 5.67
CA GLN A 249 -11.96 -5.49 6.80
C GLN A 249 -11.25 -5.30 8.16
N GLU A 250 -10.58 -4.16 8.38
CA GLU A 250 -9.91 -3.79 9.65
C GLU A 250 -8.78 -4.74 10.13
N GLY A 251 -8.53 -5.86 9.44
CA GLY A 251 -7.33 -6.69 9.57
C GLY A 251 -7.04 -7.18 11.00
N LEU A 252 -5.77 -7.10 11.41
CA LEU A 252 -5.33 -7.36 12.79
C LEU A 252 -5.56 -6.16 13.71
N ASP A 253 -5.82 -4.97 13.15
CA ASP A 253 -6.00 -3.74 13.94
C ASP A 253 -7.23 -3.84 14.86
N ILE A 254 -8.18 -4.72 14.54
CA ILE A 254 -9.32 -5.04 15.43
C ILE A 254 -8.89 -5.46 16.85
N ILE A 255 -7.69 -6.04 17.02
CA ILE A 255 -7.16 -6.37 18.36
C ILE A 255 -6.93 -5.09 19.18
N LEU A 256 -6.45 -4.02 18.54
CA LEU A 256 -6.25 -2.73 19.19
C LEU A 256 -7.58 -2.13 19.63
N ASP A 257 -8.62 -2.26 18.80
CA ASP A 257 -9.97 -1.81 19.13
C ASP A 257 -10.59 -2.61 20.27
N MET A 258 -10.49 -3.94 20.24
CA MET A 258 -10.99 -4.81 21.31
C MET A 258 -10.37 -4.44 22.66
N VAL A 259 -9.06 -4.23 22.70
CA VAL A 259 -8.35 -3.85 23.93
C VAL A 259 -8.74 -2.44 24.40
N HIS A 260 -8.86 -1.49 23.47
CA HIS A 260 -9.29 -0.12 23.79
C HIS A 260 -10.71 -0.07 24.35
N GLU A 261 -11.64 -0.84 23.75
CA GLU A 261 -13.04 -0.92 24.17
C GLU A 261 -13.18 -1.64 25.51
N ALA A 262 -12.41 -2.70 25.76
CA ALA A 262 -12.41 -3.42 27.03
C ALA A 262 -11.79 -2.60 28.18
N SER A 263 -10.86 -1.70 27.88
CA SER A 263 -10.13 -0.94 28.89
C SER A 263 -9.78 0.48 28.45
N PRO A 264 -10.78 1.38 28.36
CA PRO A 264 -10.57 2.74 27.87
C PRO A 264 -9.73 3.61 28.82
N SER A 265 -9.65 3.23 30.10
CA SER A 265 -8.84 3.91 31.12
C SER A 265 -7.45 3.28 31.31
N GLY A 266 -7.09 2.28 30.51
CA GLY A 266 -5.82 1.57 30.59
C GLY A 266 -5.81 0.39 31.56
N PHE A 267 -4.76 -0.41 31.47
CA PHE A 267 -4.58 -1.67 32.19
C PHE A 267 -3.09 -1.92 32.48
N GLU A 268 -2.79 -2.76 33.48
CA GLU A 268 -1.41 -3.14 33.80
C GLU A 268 -0.96 -4.38 33.02
N ARG A 269 -1.86 -5.35 32.78
CA ARG A 269 -1.54 -6.60 32.08
C ARG A 269 -2.61 -6.90 31.05
N LEU A 270 -2.19 -7.27 29.83
CA LEU A 270 -3.10 -7.51 28.70
C LEU A 270 -4.12 -8.62 29.00
N GLN A 271 -3.67 -9.70 29.66
CA GLN A 271 -4.53 -10.83 30.03
C GLN A 271 -5.64 -10.48 31.04
N ASP A 272 -5.59 -9.29 31.65
CA ASP A 272 -6.63 -8.85 32.58
C ASP A 272 -7.82 -8.19 31.84
N VAL A 273 -7.65 -7.87 30.55
CA VAL A 273 -8.65 -7.13 29.75
C VAL A 273 -9.09 -7.85 28.48
N ILE A 274 -8.31 -8.82 28.02
CA ILE A 274 -8.67 -9.64 26.86
C ILE A 274 -8.13 -11.06 27.04
N ASP A 275 -8.94 -12.05 26.71
CA ASP A 275 -8.53 -13.45 26.73
C ASP A 275 -7.48 -13.68 25.62
N PRO A 276 -6.27 -14.19 25.94
CA PRO A 276 -5.28 -14.58 24.94
C PRO A 276 -5.83 -15.49 23.83
N ALA A 277 -6.82 -16.34 24.13
CA ALA A 277 -7.47 -17.20 23.14
C ALA A 277 -8.26 -16.41 22.09
N GLU A 278 -8.85 -15.26 22.45
CA GLU A 278 -9.55 -14.39 21.51
C GLU A 278 -8.58 -13.70 20.55
N ILE A 279 -7.44 -13.22 21.07
CA ILE A 279 -6.35 -12.66 20.24
C ILE A 279 -5.87 -13.71 19.24
N ASP A 280 -5.58 -14.93 19.71
CA ASP A 280 -5.12 -16.02 18.87
C ASP A 280 -6.15 -16.37 17.78
N ALA A 281 -7.44 -16.40 18.11
CA ALA A 281 -8.50 -16.65 17.14
C ALA A 281 -8.53 -15.60 16.02
N VAL A 282 -8.37 -14.31 16.35
CA VAL A 282 -8.27 -13.22 15.36
C VAL A 282 -7.03 -13.38 14.49
N VAL A 283 -5.86 -13.64 15.09
CA VAL A 283 -4.60 -13.84 14.35
C VAL A 283 -4.70 -15.02 13.38
N GLN A 284 -5.29 -16.14 13.81
CA GLN A 284 -5.46 -17.31 12.96
C GLN A 284 -6.48 -17.07 11.83
N ARG A 285 -7.57 -16.33 12.10
CA ARG A 285 -8.52 -15.91 11.06
C ARG A 285 -7.82 -15.05 10.00
N TYR A 286 -7.01 -14.08 10.43
CA TYR A 286 -6.25 -13.23 9.52
C TYR A 286 -5.21 -14.03 8.70
N LYS A 287 -4.40 -14.89 9.34
CA LYS A 287 -3.40 -15.73 8.64
C LYS A 287 -4.02 -16.62 7.57
N ARG A 288 -5.19 -17.22 7.85
CA ARG A 288 -5.93 -18.05 6.89
C ARG A 288 -6.40 -17.25 5.68
N ALA A 289 -6.96 -16.06 5.91
CA ALA A 289 -7.40 -15.17 4.84
C ALA A 289 -6.21 -14.61 4.03
N ALA A 290 -5.08 -14.30 4.69
CA ALA A 290 -3.91 -13.71 4.05
C ALA A 290 -3.05 -14.74 3.26
N GLY A 291 -3.55 -15.96 3.03
CA GLY A 291 -2.83 -17.00 2.27
C GLY A 291 -1.57 -17.56 2.93
N HIS A 292 -1.32 -17.27 4.21
CA HIS A 292 -0.17 -17.81 4.94
C HIS A 292 -0.49 -19.22 5.47
N GLN A 293 -0.73 -20.17 4.56
CA GLN A 293 -0.64 -21.58 4.94
C GLN A 293 0.85 -21.94 4.99
N PRO A 294 1.36 -22.56 6.08
CA PRO A 294 2.61 -23.29 5.97
C PRO A 294 2.40 -24.36 4.92
N THR A 295 3.03 -24.20 3.76
CA THR A 295 3.16 -25.28 2.80
C THR A 295 3.79 -26.42 3.59
N LYS A 296 3.09 -27.56 3.71
CA LYS A 296 3.72 -28.79 4.20
C LYS A 296 4.96 -28.98 3.32
N VAL A 297 6.14 -28.77 3.90
CA VAL A 297 7.39 -29.23 3.30
C VAL A 297 7.27 -30.75 3.30
N THR A 298 6.82 -31.32 2.19
CA THR A 298 6.98 -32.75 1.95
C THR A 298 8.47 -32.98 1.84
N SER A 299 9.05 -33.48 2.93
CA SER A 299 10.37 -34.10 2.95
C SER A 299 10.39 -35.20 1.88
N ALA A 300 11.19 -35.00 0.84
CA ALA A 300 11.76 -36.10 0.06
C ALA A 300 13.04 -36.57 0.75
#